data_AF-A0A8D8XLM7-F1
#
_entry.id   AF-A0A8D8XLM7-F1
#
_cell.length_a   1.000
_cell.length_b   1.000
_cell.length_c   1.000
_cell.angle_alpha   90.00
_cell.angle_beta   90.00
_cell.angle_gamma   90.00
#
_symmetry.space_group_name_H-M   'P 1'
#
loop_
_entity.id
_entity.type
_entity.pdbx_description
1 polymer ?
#
loop_
_entity_poly.entity_id
_entity_poly.type
_entity_poly.pdbx_seq_one_letter_code
_entity_poly.pdbx_strand_id
1 'polypeptide(L)'
;MLLRPESESIPSQVISCVFCEGKHYSDSCQKYASLDERKQSVNGRCYICLSQSHLFRNCPKQNKYCYYCKAVGKHHRSLCPRQFGSFATNQSNQHKYHDVSNERSRAIGSGDRVPIPGTSGKVSLV
;
A
#
# COMPACT_ATOMS: atom_id res chain seq x y z
N MET A 1 -27.50 -43.99 -17.32
CA MET A 1 -26.28 -43.17 -17.28
C MET A 1 -26.68 -41.80 -16.74
N LEU A 2 -26.32 -41.47 -15.50
CA LEU A 2 -26.66 -40.18 -14.88
C LEU A 2 -25.67 -39.13 -15.40
N LEU A 3 -26.17 -38.13 -16.12
CA LEU A 3 -25.39 -36.99 -16.63
C LEU A 3 -24.90 -36.15 -15.44
N ARG A 4 -23.60 -35.85 -15.41
CA ARG A 4 -22.94 -35.03 -14.38
C ARG A 4 -23.52 -33.61 -14.41
N PRO A 5 -23.82 -32.98 -13.25
CA PRO A 5 -24.30 -31.61 -13.24
C PRO A 5 -23.23 -30.66 -13.79
N GLU A 6 -23.70 -29.73 -14.62
CA GLU A 6 -22.92 -28.71 -15.30
C GLU A 6 -22.30 -27.74 -14.28
N SER A 7 -20.96 -27.72 -14.26
CA SER A 7 -20.09 -26.63 -13.82
C SER A 7 -20.74 -25.49 -13.02
N GLU A 8 -20.98 -25.72 -11.72
CA GLU A 8 -21.14 -24.63 -10.76
C GLU A 8 -19.80 -23.89 -10.67
N SER A 9 -19.69 -22.82 -11.45
CA SER A 9 -18.59 -21.86 -11.41
C SER A 9 -18.49 -21.30 -10.00
N ILE A 10 -17.50 -21.79 -9.24
CA ILE A 10 -17.15 -21.24 -7.93
C ILE A 10 -16.94 -19.73 -8.13
N PRO A 11 -17.64 -18.85 -7.39
CA PRO A 11 -17.44 -17.42 -7.52
C PRO A 11 -16.01 -17.12 -7.07
N SER A 12 -15.12 -16.94 -8.04
CA SER A 12 -13.80 -16.35 -7.83
C SER A 12 -14.05 -15.02 -7.17
N GLN A 13 -13.75 -14.94 -5.87
CA GLN A 13 -13.97 -13.78 -5.02
C GLN A 13 -13.34 -12.56 -5.69
N VAL A 14 -14.16 -11.82 -6.46
CA VAL A 14 -13.69 -10.66 -7.21
C VAL A 14 -13.29 -9.61 -6.19
N ILE A 15 -12.00 -9.30 -6.14
CA ILE A 15 -11.51 -8.20 -5.32
C ILE A 15 -12.10 -6.91 -5.86
N SER A 16 -13.00 -6.31 -5.08
CA SER A 16 -13.63 -5.03 -5.37
C SER A 16 -13.19 -3.98 -4.35
N CYS A 17 -12.91 -2.78 -4.86
CA CYS A 17 -12.56 -1.65 -4.03
C CYS A 17 -13.81 -1.09 -3.36
N VAL A 18 -13.76 -0.92 -2.03
CA VAL A 18 -14.90 -0.40 -1.26
C VAL A 18 -15.19 1.09 -1.52
N PHE A 19 -14.22 1.80 -2.10
CA PHE A 19 -14.31 3.23 -2.36
C PHE A 19 -14.80 3.55 -3.78
N CYS A 20 -14.32 2.83 -4.79
CA CYS A 20 -14.62 3.14 -6.20
C CYS A 20 -15.11 1.94 -7.01
N GLU A 21 -15.37 0.81 -6.35
CA GLU A 21 -15.93 -0.42 -6.95
C GLU A 21 -15.06 -1.02 -8.06
N GLY A 22 -13.83 -0.52 -8.22
CA GLY A 22 -12.86 -1.04 -9.19
C GLY A 22 -12.29 -2.40 -8.78
N LYS A 23 -11.66 -3.07 -9.75
CA LYS A 23 -11.05 -4.40 -9.59
C LYS A 23 -9.66 -4.31 -8.92
N HIS A 24 -9.58 -3.78 -7.70
CA HIS A 24 -8.33 -3.65 -6.93
C HIS A 24 -8.58 -3.63 -5.42
N TYR A 25 -7.54 -3.86 -4.63
CA TYR A 25 -7.63 -3.75 -3.18
C TYR A 25 -7.84 -2.30 -2.74
N SER A 26 -8.69 -2.10 -1.74
CA SER A 26 -9.02 -0.76 -1.21
C SER A 26 -7.79 0.05 -0.77
N ASP A 27 -6.68 -0.58 -0.38
CA ASP A 27 -5.44 0.14 -0.05
C ASP A 27 -4.72 0.73 -1.27
N SER A 28 -4.80 0.07 -2.43
CA SER A 28 -4.21 0.50 -3.70
C SER A 28 -5.10 1.47 -4.49
N CYS A 29 -6.21 1.94 -3.92
CA CYS A 29 -7.13 2.84 -4.61
C CYS A 29 -6.48 4.20 -4.91
N GLN A 30 -6.23 4.50 -6.18
CA GLN A 30 -5.66 5.78 -6.61
C GLN A 30 -6.71 6.92 -6.67
N LYS A 31 -8.01 6.58 -6.77
CA LYS A 31 -9.09 7.59 -6.83
C LYS A 31 -9.20 8.40 -5.52
N TYR A 32 -8.99 7.74 -4.39
CA TYR A 32 -8.99 8.37 -3.08
C TYR A 32 -7.56 8.37 -2.56
N ALA A 33 -6.79 9.41 -2.85
CA ALA A 33 -5.39 9.48 -2.47
C ALA A 33 -5.21 9.95 -1.01
N SER A 34 -6.05 10.87 -0.55
CA SER A 34 -5.90 11.48 0.77
C SER A 34 -6.61 10.69 1.86
N LEU A 35 -6.04 10.69 3.08
CA LEU A 35 -6.69 10.10 4.26
C LEU A 35 -8.08 10.71 4.49
N ASP A 36 -8.22 12.02 4.31
CA ASP A 36 -9.46 12.74 4.58
C ASP A 36 -10.58 12.27 3.64
N GLU A 37 -10.33 12.25 2.34
CA GLU A 37 -11.28 11.74 1.33
C GLU A 37 -11.68 10.30 1.62
N ARG A 38 -10.71 9.46 2.01
CA ARG A 38 -10.99 8.06 2.38
C ARG A 38 -11.86 7.96 3.63
N LYS A 39 -11.60 8.76 4.66
CA LYS A 39 -12.43 8.81 5.89
C LYS A 39 -13.84 9.25 5.59
N GLN A 40 -14.01 10.28 4.77
CA GLN A 40 -15.31 10.77 4.34
C GLN A 40 -16.09 9.70 3.58
N SER A 41 -15.42 8.96 2.69
CA SER A 41 -16.05 7.89 1.90
C SER A 41 -16.50 6.69 2.75
N VAL A 42 -15.84 6.41 3.88
CA VAL A 42 -16.23 5.33 4.80
C VAL A 42 -17.04 5.80 5.99
N ASN A 43 -17.55 7.04 5.95
CA ASN A 43 -18.37 7.56 7.01
C ASN A 43 -19.64 6.69 7.17
N GLY A 44 -19.90 6.22 8.40
CA GLY A 44 -20.97 5.25 8.67
C GLY A 44 -20.61 3.78 8.43
N ARG A 45 -19.38 3.45 8.00
CA ARG A 45 -18.87 2.08 7.90
C ARG A 45 -17.92 1.75 9.05
N CYS A 46 -17.66 0.47 9.25
CA CYS A 46 -16.66 0.02 10.21
C CYS A 46 -15.26 0.48 9.79
N TYR A 47 -14.61 1.30 10.61
CA TYR A 47 -13.25 1.77 10.35
C TYR A 47 -12.19 0.65 10.35
N ILE A 48 -12.46 -0.54 10.89
CA ILE A 48 -11.51 -1.68 10.96
C ILE A 48 -11.59 -2.57 9.73
N CYS A 49 -12.80 -2.82 9.20
CA CYS A 49 -13.01 -3.78 8.11
C CYS A 49 -13.77 -3.22 6.90
N LEU A 50 -14.22 -1.96 6.95
CA LEU A 50 -14.98 -1.26 5.92
C LEU A 50 -16.37 -1.85 5.63
N SER A 51 -16.87 -2.75 6.47
CA SER A 51 -18.24 -3.29 6.36
C SER A 51 -19.28 -2.26 6.78
N GLN A 52 -20.43 -2.26 6.09
CA GLN A 52 -21.60 -1.46 6.43
C GLN A 52 -22.50 -2.13 7.49
N SER A 53 -22.28 -3.42 7.77
CA SER A 53 -23.15 -4.21 8.67
C SER A 53 -22.97 -3.85 10.15
N HIS A 54 -21.84 -3.26 10.54
CA HIS A 54 -21.55 -2.93 11.93
C HIS A 54 -20.67 -1.70 12.05
N LEU A 55 -20.64 -1.12 13.25
CA LEU A 55 -19.75 -0.01 13.60
C LEU A 55 -18.45 -0.53 14.22
N PHE A 56 -17.45 0.35 14.31
CA PHE A 56 -16.12 0.08 14.88
C PHE A 56 -16.16 -0.67 16.23
N ARG A 57 -17.07 -0.28 17.12
CA ARG A 57 -17.18 -0.84 18.49
C ARG A 57 -17.61 -2.31 18.51
N ASN A 58 -18.31 -2.77 17.47
CA ASN A 58 -18.85 -4.13 17.36
C ASN A 58 -18.12 -4.95 16.30
N CYS A 59 -16.92 -4.52 15.88
CA CYS A 59 -16.21 -5.22 14.83
C CYS A 59 -15.62 -6.55 15.34
N PRO A 60 -15.97 -7.70 14.74
CA PRO A 60 -15.40 -8.99 15.12
C PRO A 60 -13.90 -9.12 14.76
N LYS A 61 -13.37 -8.15 14.00
CA LYS A 61 -11.97 -8.12 13.55
C LYS A 61 -11.12 -7.11 14.34
N GLN A 62 -11.50 -6.77 15.57
CA GLN A 62 -10.73 -5.86 16.44
C GLN A 62 -9.29 -6.32 16.72
N ASN A 63 -8.99 -7.61 16.65
CA ASN A 63 -7.61 -8.09 16.81
C ASN A 63 -6.73 -7.92 15.56
N LYS A 64 -7.26 -7.37 14.46
CA LYS A 64 -6.49 -7.14 13.23
C LYS A 64 -5.55 -5.96 13.42
N TYR A 65 -4.27 -6.16 13.11
CA TYR A 65 -3.28 -5.09 13.12
C TYR A 65 -3.12 -4.41 11.76
N CYS A 66 -2.78 -3.13 11.76
CA CYS A 66 -2.40 -2.41 10.57
C CYS A 66 -0.96 -2.77 10.16
N TYR A 67 -0.74 -3.13 8.90
CA TYR A 67 0.59 -3.49 8.42
C TYR A 67 1.59 -2.32 8.49
N TYR A 68 1.14 -1.09 8.25
CA TYR A 68 1.99 0.10 8.14
C TYR A 68 2.39 0.71 9.49
N CYS A 69 1.44 0.82 10.43
CA CYS A 69 1.71 1.45 11.73
C CYS A 69 1.64 0.49 12.92
N LYS A 70 1.40 -0.80 12.68
CA LYS A 70 1.30 -1.87 13.68
C LYS A 70 0.23 -1.68 14.76
N ALA A 71 -0.65 -0.69 14.61
CA ALA A 71 -1.76 -0.48 15.55
C ALA A 71 -2.82 -1.59 15.41
N VAL A 72 -3.26 -2.15 16.53
CA VAL A 72 -4.26 -3.23 16.59
C VAL A 72 -5.65 -2.65 16.74
N GLY A 73 -6.59 -3.06 15.89
CA GLY A 73 -8.00 -2.74 16.05
C GLY A 73 -8.35 -1.27 15.94
N LYS A 74 -7.49 -0.43 15.35
CA LYS A 74 -7.72 1.01 15.24
C LYS A 74 -8.27 1.42 13.88
N HIS A 75 -7.79 0.83 12.80
CA HIS A 75 -8.20 1.18 11.43
C HIS A 75 -7.88 0.07 10.43
N HIS A 76 -8.57 0.14 9.29
CA HIS A 76 -8.26 -0.63 8.10
C HIS A 76 -6.99 -0.07 7.45
N ARG A 77 -6.16 -0.94 6.85
CA ARG A 77 -4.88 -0.54 6.23
C ARG A 77 -5.00 0.58 5.19
N SER A 78 -6.14 0.69 4.50
CA SER A 78 -6.43 1.76 3.54
C SER A 78 -6.69 3.12 4.19
N LEU A 79 -6.90 3.18 5.51
CA LEU A 79 -7.14 4.39 6.29
C LEU A 79 -5.95 4.74 7.20
N CYS A 80 -4.78 4.13 6.95
CA CYS A 80 -3.63 4.33 7.81
C CYS A 80 -3.11 5.77 7.71
N PRO A 81 -3.04 6.53 8.82
CA PRO A 81 -2.52 7.89 8.80
C PRO A 81 -1.04 7.98 8.44
N ARG A 82 -0.25 6.93 8.71
CA ARG A 82 1.16 6.87 8.29
C ARG A 82 1.33 6.75 6.78
N GLN A 83 0.29 6.28 6.07
CA GLN A 83 0.39 6.02 4.64
C GLN A 83 -0.37 7.02 3.77
N PHE A 84 -1.47 7.58 4.29
CA PHE A 84 -2.30 8.53 3.54
C PHE A 84 -2.41 9.90 4.22
N GLY A 85 -1.84 10.06 5.42
CA GLY A 85 -1.89 11.31 6.17
C GLY A 85 -0.70 12.22 5.87
N SER A 86 -0.91 13.52 6.05
CA SER A 86 0.08 14.58 5.83
C SER A 86 1.08 14.71 6.98
N PHE A 87 1.61 13.61 7.51
CA PHE A 87 2.58 13.69 8.60
C PHE A 87 3.98 13.89 8.03
N ALA A 88 4.52 15.08 8.28
CA ALA A 88 5.94 15.35 8.15
C ALA A 88 6.73 14.30 8.94
N THR A 89 7.66 13.68 8.23
CA THR A 89 8.56 12.59 8.55
C THR A 89 9.08 12.54 9.99
N ASN A 90 8.99 11.36 10.63
CA ASN A 90 10.18 10.71 11.18
C ASN A 90 9.97 9.19 11.36
N GLN A 91 10.80 8.42 10.62
CA GLN A 91 11.25 7.04 10.89
C GLN A 91 10.23 5.89 10.73
N SER A 92 10.46 4.80 9.98
CA SER A 92 11.59 4.30 9.19
C SER A 92 11.08 3.23 8.22
N ASN A 93 11.83 3.00 7.14
CA ASN A 93 11.72 1.91 6.15
C ASN A 93 10.67 2.05 5.03
N GLN A 94 11.18 2.68 3.97
CA GLN A 94 10.90 2.41 2.57
C GLN A 94 10.51 0.94 2.33
N HIS A 95 9.24 0.67 2.06
CA HIS A 95 8.88 -0.43 1.18
C HIS A 95 8.59 0.16 -0.20
N LYS A 96 9.63 0.09 -1.04
CA LYS A 96 9.56 0.30 -2.48
C LYS A 96 8.47 -0.62 -3.03
N TYR A 97 7.31 -0.08 -3.40
CA TYR A 97 6.47 -0.72 -4.40
C TYR A 97 7.16 -0.43 -5.74
N HIS A 98 7.97 -1.40 -6.18
CA HIS A 98 8.58 -1.38 -7.49
C HIS A 98 7.45 -1.58 -8.51
N ASP A 99 7.02 -0.49 -9.14
CA ASP A 99 6.31 -0.58 -10.41
C ASP A 99 7.32 -1.14 -11.43
N VAL A 100 7.13 -2.38 -11.85
CA VAL A 100 7.77 -2.89 -13.07
C VAL A 100 6.65 -3.09 -14.06
N SER A 101 6.17 -1.96 -14.56
CA SER A 101 5.41 -1.88 -15.79
C SER A 101 6.33 -1.26 -16.83
N ASN A 102 7.01 -2.14 -17.56
CA ASN A 102 7.07 -2.09 -19.02
C ASN A 102 8.13 -1.20 -19.74
N GLU A 103 8.78 -1.86 -20.71
CA GLU A 103 9.35 -1.39 -21.99
C GLU A 103 10.33 -0.19 -22.09
N ARG A 104 11.59 -0.47 -22.52
CA ARG A 104 12.15 0.09 -23.78
C ARG A 104 13.58 -0.35 -24.12
N SER A 105 13.78 -0.52 -25.42
CA SER A 105 14.93 -1.01 -26.15
C SER A 105 16.06 0.03 -26.33
N ARG A 106 17.27 -0.48 -26.62
CA ARG A 106 18.38 0.09 -27.45
C ARG A 106 19.48 1.01 -26.86
N ALA A 107 20.69 0.78 -27.42
CA ALA A 107 21.91 1.63 -27.56
C ALA A 107 22.92 1.63 -26.38
N ILE A 108 24.11 0.99 -26.47
CA ILE A 108 25.39 1.33 -27.16
C ILE A 108 26.18 2.50 -26.50
N GLY A 109 27.45 2.25 -26.12
CA GLY A 109 28.51 3.25 -25.84
C GLY A 109 29.12 3.13 -24.43
N SER A 110 30.31 2.55 -24.24
CA SER A 110 31.62 3.24 -24.19
C SER A 110 31.63 4.38 -23.16
N GLY A 111 32.39 4.41 -22.05
CA GLY A 111 33.66 3.78 -21.75
C GLY A 111 34.68 4.90 -21.49
N ASP A 112 34.64 5.57 -20.34
CA ASP A 112 35.66 6.55 -19.97
C ASP A 112 35.96 6.56 -18.47
N ARG A 113 37.25 6.38 -18.17
CA ARG A 113 37.87 6.44 -16.85
C ARG A 113 37.85 7.89 -16.35
N VAL A 114 37.42 8.12 -15.11
CA VAL A 114 37.69 9.38 -14.41
C VAL A 114 38.97 9.22 -13.58
N PRO A 115 39.99 10.10 -13.73
CA PRO A 115 41.20 10.08 -12.93
C PRO A 115 40.96 10.55 -11.49
N ILE A 116 41.62 9.90 -10.54
CA ILE A 116 41.75 10.31 -9.13
C ILE A 116 42.98 11.20 -8.96
N PRO A 117 42.85 12.46 -8.52
CA PRO A 117 43.96 13.19 -7.95
C PRO A 117 44.01 12.96 -6.43
N GLY A 118 45.06 12.26 -5.98
CA GLY A 118 45.50 12.29 -4.60
C GLY A 118 46.47 13.44 -4.37
N THR A 119 46.38 14.14 -3.24
CA THR A 119 47.53 14.79 -2.60
C THR A 119 47.34 14.89 -1.09
N SER A 120 48.31 14.28 -0.42
CA SER A 120 48.85 14.43 0.93
C SER A 120 48.58 15.72 1.72
N GLY A 121 48.44 15.60 3.05
CA GLY A 121 48.66 16.76 3.91
C GLY A 121 48.29 16.66 5.39
N LYS A 122 49.23 16.13 6.18
CA LYS A 122 49.72 16.58 7.51
C LYS A 122 48.81 16.62 8.78
N VAL A 123 49.35 15.90 9.76
CA VAL A 123 49.16 15.84 11.22
C VAL A 123 49.31 17.18 11.96
N SER A 124 48.53 17.34 13.04
CA SER A 124 48.88 17.90 14.38
C SER A 124 47.58 18.16 15.13
N LEU A 125 47.23 17.39 16.16
CA LEU A 125 47.68 17.49 17.57
C LEU A 125 47.34 18.85 18.21
N VAL A 126 46.22 18.87 18.96
CA VAL A 126 46.07 19.50 20.28
C VAL A 126 45.04 18.71 21.09
#